data_AF-A0A4Q7KQ61-F1
#
_entry.id   AF-A0A4Q7KQ61-F1
#
_cell.length_a   1.000
_cell.length_b   1.000
_cell.length_c   1.000
_cell.angle_alpha   90.00
_cell.angle_beta   90.00
_cell.angle_gamma   90.00
#
_symmetry.space_group_name_H-M   'P 1'
#
loop_
_entity.id
_entity.type
_entity.pdbx_description
1 polymer ?
#
loop_
_entity_poly.entity_id
_entity_poly.type
_entity_poly.pdbx_seq_one_letter_code
_entity_poly.pdbx_strand_id
1 'polypeptide(L)'
;MWTGRTLRVSGPAVPDLRVELAGAGLFLLRQGGQPVLMARRRYDWYGVHLRRAGRYRSPLPPPTADLARSLGGDPARWAEWFAASLSAAGTPLHAGEWLLRSPSLPSVHSGLVEDRVLGYVDWFRPGRRIVALREPSPPDAARVKAYRRQAREGVLPSLLLWWVSGLDAWVLLDGHDRLAAAIAEDTNPDALELCRAAEAPTLASPLPGGSTAWRRLARIHATGP
;
A
#
# COMPACT_ATOMS: atom_id res chain seq x y z
N MET A 1 -3.32 22.85 -4.31
CA MET A 1 -3.53 21.40 -4.09
C MET A 1 -2.17 20.74 -4.00
N TRP A 2 -1.86 20.01 -2.93
CA TRP A 2 -0.56 19.33 -2.78
C TRP A 2 -0.48 18.14 -3.74
N THR A 3 0.61 18.03 -4.49
CA THR A 3 0.78 17.05 -5.59
C THR A 3 1.59 15.82 -5.19
N GLY A 4 2.20 15.83 -4.01
CA GLY A 4 3.06 14.77 -3.50
C GLY A 4 4.44 15.27 -3.06
N ARG A 5 5.24 14.35 -2.51
CA ARG A 5 6.62 14.56 -2.08
C ARG A 5 7.51 13.50 -2.73
N THR A 6 8.47 13.94 -3.53
CA THR A 6 9.48 13.05 -4.13
C THR A 6 10.59 12.76 -3.13
N LEU A 7 11.06 11.52 -3.09
CA LEU A 7 12.20 11.04 -2.33
C LEU A 7 13.23 10.47 -3.31
N ARG A 8 14.47 10.93 -3.23
CA ARG A 8 15.59 10.35 -3.97
C ARG A 8 16.35 9.41 -3.05
N VAL A 9 16.36 8.14 -3.42
CA VAL A 9 17.00 7.08 -2.64
C VAL A 9 18.25 6.64 -3.38
N SER A 10 19.42 6.69 -2.73
CA SER A 10 20.70 6.30 -3.34
C SER A 10 21.01 4.81 -3.21
N GLY A 11 20.35 4.07 -2.31
CA GLY A 11 20.52 2.62 -2.12
C GLY A 11 19.48 2.04 -1.16
N PRO A 12 19.48 0.72 -0.91
CA PRO A 12 20.20 -0.35 -1.61
C PRO A 12 19.67 -0.58 -3.04
N ALA A 13 20.37 -1.38 -3.85
CA ALA A 13 19.83 -1.84 -5.15
C ALA A 13 18.66 -2.83 -4.97
N VAL A 14 18.77 -3.69 -3.95
CA VAL A 14 17.73 -4.64 -3.56
C VAL A 14 17.12 -4.17 -2.23
N PRO A 15 15.81 -3.87 -2.17
CA PRO A 15 15.20 -3.41 -0.93
C PRO A 15 15.04 -4.53 0.08
N ASP A 16 15.01 -4.15 1.35
CA ASP A 16 14.86 -5.10 2.45
C ASP A 16 13.43 -5.66 2.54
N LEU A 17 12.42 -4.83 2.27
CA LEU A 17 11.05 -5.27 1.99
C LEU A 17 10.84 -5.37 0.47
N ARG A 18 10.63 -6.56 -0.08
CA ARG A 18 10.54 -6.73 -1.54
C ARG A 18 9.59 -7.83 -1.96
N VAL A 19 9.10 -7.70 -3.19
CA VAL A 19 8.37 -8.76 -3.89
C VAL A 19 9.39 -9.65 -4.62
N GLU A 20 9.32 -10.95 -4.37
CA GLU A 20 10.03 -11.99 -5.09
C GLU A 20 9.01 -12.83 -5.88
N LEU A 21 9.30 -13.09 -7.15
CA LEU A 21 8.49 -13.97 -7.99
C LEU A 21 9.12 -15.36 -7.99
N ALA A 22 8.35 -16.37 -7.63
CA ALA A 22 8.81 -17.76 -7.61
C ALA A 22 8.42 -18.56 -8.86
N GLY A 23 7.91 -17.88 -9.89
CA GLY A 23 7.34 -18.52 -11.10
C GLY A 23 5.94 -19.09 -10.85
N ALA A 24 5.29 -19.59 -11.92
CA ALA A 24 3.97 -20.23 -11.86
C ALA A 24 2.85 -19.42 -11.16
N GLY A 25 2.95 -18.08 -11.15
CA GLY A 25 1.98 -17.21 -10.46
C GLY A 25 2.14 -17.17 -8.94
N LEU A 26 3.30 -17.57 -8.41
CA LEU A 26 3.64 -17.46 -6.99
C LEU A 26 4.43 -16.18 -6.72
N PHE A 27 3.97 -15.45 -5.72
CA PHE A 27 4.56 -14.20 -5.25
C PHE A 27 4.90 -14.34 -3.76
N LEU A 28 5.99 -13.71 -3.36
CA LEU A 28 6.41 -13.66 -1.98
C LEU A 28 6.83 -12.23 -1.64
N LEU A 29 6.20 -11.65 -0.62
CA LEU A 29 6.73 -10.46 0.02
C LEU A 29 7.64 -10.89 1.17
N ARG A 30 8.87 -10.38 1.17
CA ARG A 30 9.91 -10.68 2.17
C ARG A 30 10.38 -9.39 2.83
N GLN A 31 10.59 -9.41 4.14
CA GLN A 31 11.19 -8.33 4.93
C GLN A 31 12.37 -8.89 5.75
N GLY A 32 13.57 -8.32 5.67
CA GLY A 32 14.69 -8.77 6.51
C GLY A 32 15.05 -10.24 6.30
N GLY A 33 14.88 -10.76 5.08
CA GLY A 33 15.05 -12.19 4.78
C GLY A 33 13.84 -13.07 5.14
N GLN A 34 12.85 -12.58 5.89
CA GLN A 34 11.70 -13.35 6.36
C GLN A 34 10.47 -13.18 5.46
N PRO A 35 9.74 -14.26 5.09
CA PRO A 35 8.49 -14.11 4.38
C PRO A 35 7.44 -13.41 5.26
N VAL A 36 6.74 -12.43 4.71
CA VAL A 36 5.68 -11.68 5.41
C VAL A 36 4.31 -11.84 4.76
N LEU A 37 4.27 -12.02 3.43
CA LEU A 37 3.05 -12.31 2.68
C LEU A 37 3.39 -13.31 1.56
N MET A 38 2.60 -14.37 1.44
CA MET A 38 2.62 -15.28 0.30
C MET A 38 1.40 -14.99 -0.56
N ALA A 39 1.56 -15.03 -1.87
CA ALA A 39 0.49 -14.78 -2.82
C ALA A 39 0.52 -15.83 -3.92
N ARG A 40 -0.64 -16.29 -4.35
CA ARG A 40 -0.79 -17.22 -5.47
C ARG A 40 -1.91 -16.74 -6.38
N ARG A 41 -1.58 -16.44 -7.64
CA ARG A 41 -2.56 -16.13 -8.67
C ARG A 41 -3.51 -17.32 -8.82
N ARG A 42 -4.80 -17.04 -8.92
CA ARG A 42 -5.82 -18.03 -9.25
C ARG A 42 -5.59 -18.56 -10.67
N TYR A 43 -5.95 -19.82 -10.90
CA TYR A 43 -5.68 -20.50 -12.19
C TYR A 43 -6.44 -19.87 -13.37
N ASP A 44 -7.57 -19.22 -13.09
CA ASP A 44 -8.42 -18.54 -14.08
C ASP A 44 -8.14 -17.04 -14.19
N TRP A 45 -7.10 -16.53 -13.53
CA TRP A 45 -6.65 -15.14 -13.66
C TRP A 45 -7.61 -14.09 -13.09
N TYR A 46 -8.54 -14.47 -12.20
CA TYR A 46 -9.47 -13.54 -11.56
C TYR A 46 -8.89 -12.78 -10.37
N GLY A 47 -7.71 -13.16 -9.89
CA GLY A 47 -7.17 -12.57 -8.68
C GLY A 47 -6.05 -13.36 -8.05
N VAL A 48 -5.75 -13.03 -6.80
CA VAL A 48 -4.64 -13.58 -6.03
C VAL A 48 -5.12 -14.01 -4.64
N HIS A 49 -4.87 -15.27 -4.30
CA HIS A 49 -4.99 -15.75 -2.93
C HIS A 49 -3.79 -15.31 -2.12
N LEU A 50 -4.04 -14.85 -0.90
CA LEU A 50 -3.04 -14.33 0.01
C LEU A 50 -2.92 -15.24 1.24
N ARG A 51 -1.71 -15.34 1.79
CA ARG A 51 -1.47 -15.88 3.13
C ARG A 51 -0.45 -15.01 3.86
N ARG A 52 -0.86 -14.44 4.99
CA ARG A 52 0.04 -13.66 5.86
C ARG A 52 0.89 -14.59 6.70
N ALA A 53 2.17 -14.24 6.89
CA ALA A 53 3.08 -15.03 7.70
C ALA A 53 3.18 -14.56 9.16
N GLY A 54 2.57 -13.42 9.50
CA GLY A 54 2.54 -12.87 10.87
C GLY A 54 3.87 -12.28 11.36
N ARG A 55 4.89 -12.17 10.51
CA ARG A 55 6.25 -11.73 10.86
C ARG A 55 6.56 -10.28 10.48
N TYR A 56 5.61 -9.59 9.87
CA TYR A 56 5.80 -8.22 9.41
C TYR A 56 6.00 -7.25 10.57
N ARG A 57 6.98 -6.36 10.45
CA ARG A 57 7.19 -5.22 11.33
C ARG A 57 7.08 -3.92 10.55
N SER A 58 6.38 -2.94 11.11
CA SER A 58 6.38 -1.60 10.53
C SER A 58 7.81 -1.05 10.52
N PRO A 59 8.26 -0.42 9.42
CA PRO A 59 9.58 0.21 9.35
C PRO A 59 9.64 1.57 10.06
N LEU A 60 8.51 2.07 10.59
CA LEU A 60 8.41 3.40 11.17
C LEU A 60 8.31 3.33 12.70
N PRO A 61 8.88 4.32 13.41
CA PRO A 61 8.57 4.51 14.81
C PRO A 61 7.09 4.88 14.96
N PRO A 62 6.38 4.39 16.01
CA PRO A 62 5.00 4.79 16.25
C PRO A 62 4.87 6.30 16.47
N PRO A 63 3.97 7.02 15.75
CA PRO A 63 3.74 8.43 16.00
C PRO A 63 3.23 8.68 17.42
N THR A 64 3.79 9.69 18.10
CA THR A 64 3.29 10.12 19.41
C THR A 64 2.01 10.93 19.27
N ALA A 65 1.25 11.07 20.37
CA ALA A 65 0.03 11.86 20.37
C ALA A 65 0.28 13.35 20.10
N ASP A 66 1.40 13.89 20.60
CA ASP A 66 1.74 15.30 20.40
C ASP A 66 2.18 15.58 18.97
N LEU A 67 2.93 14.65 18.35
CA LEU A 67 3.23 14.72 16.93
C LEU A 67 1.95 14.69 16.09
N ALA A 68 1.02 13.79 16.42
CA ALA A 68 -0.25 13.68 15.71
C ALA A 68 -1.02 15.01 15.72
N ARG A 69 -1.08 15.68 16.88
CA ARG A 69 -1.74 16.99 17.02
C ARG A 69 -0.98 18.11 16.30
N SER A 70 0.35 18.08 16.29
CA SER A 70 1.15 19.13 15.64
C SER A 70 1.08 19.07 14.11
N LEU A 71 1.01 17.86 13.55
CA LEU A 71 0.86 17.65 12.10
C LEU A 71 -0.60 17.76 11.65
N GLY A 72 -1.56 17.39 12.51
CA GLY A 72 -2.99 17.40 12.19
C GLY A 72 -3.33 16.47 11.03
N GLY A 73 -4.34 16.83 10.24
CA GLY A 73 -4.72 16.12 9.00
C GLY A 73 -3.98 16.60 7.74
N ASP A 74 -2.86 17.31 7.87
CA ASP A 74 -2.15 17.87 6.71
C ASP A 74 -1.29 16.80 6.00
N PRO A 75 -1.64 16.39 4.76
CA PRO A 75 -0.91 15.34 4.06
C PRO A 75 0.53 15.75 3.70
N ALA A 76 0.81 17.04 3.48
CA ALA A 76 2.16 17.49 3.15
C ALA A 76 3.08 17.34 4.37
N ARG A 77 2.58 17.68 5.56
CA ARG A 77 3.32 17.52 6.83
C ARG A 77 3.58 16.05 7.15
N TRP A 78 2.58 15.18 6.96
CA TRP A 78 2.76 13.74 7.12
C TRP A 78 3.75 13.17 6.10
N ALA A 79 3.76 13.67 4.87
CA ALA A 79 4.71 13.23 3.86
C ALA A 79 6.14 13.61 4.23
N GLU A 80 6.39 14.81 4.77
CA GLU A 80 7.71 15.19 5.28
C GLU A 80 8.11 14.32 6.48
N TRP A 81 7.20 14.04 7.42
CA TRP A 81 7.49 13.17 8.55
C TRP A 81 7.84 11.74 8.11
N PHE A 82 7.08 11.17 7.18
CA PHE A 82 7.40 9.86 6.61
C PHE A 82 8.73 9.88 5.87
N ALA A 83 8.99 10.89 5.04
CA ALA A 83 10.24 10.99 4.30
C ALA A 83 11.45 11.10 5.24
N ALA A 84 11.32 11.80 6.36
CA ALA A 84 12.36 11.91 7.38
C ALA A 84 12.52 10.62 8.22
N SER A 85 11.44 9.87 8.43
CA SER A 85 11.42 8.68 9.29
C SER A 85 11.73 7.38 8.55
N LEU A 86 11.51 7.34 7.24
CA LEU A 86 11.79 6.16 6.42
C LEU A 86 13.30 5.99 6.27
N SER A 87 13.83 4.89 6.80
CA SER A 87 15.15 4.39 6.46
C SER A 87 15.05 3.34 5.35
N ALA A 88 16.18 2.95 4.75
CA ALA A 88 16.19 1.85 3.78
C ALA A 88 15.91 0.47 4.42
N ALA A 89 16.11 0.31 5.74
CA ALA A 89 15.90 -0.95 6.44
C ALA A 89 14.39 -1.21 6.64
N GLY A 90 13.94 -2.44 6.39
CA GLY A 90 12.54 -2.84 6.54
C GLY A 90 11.55 -2.19 5.56
N THR A 91 12.01 -1.36 4.61
CA THR A 91 11.17 -0.61 3.66
C THR A 91 11.32 -1.13 2.23
N PRO A 92 10.39 -0.80 1.32
CA PRO A 92 10.53 -1.13 -0.09
C PRO A 92 11.48 -0.21 -0.84
N LEU A 93 12.03 0.79 -0.15
CA LEU A 93 12.92 1.79 -0.73
C LEU A 93 14.20 1.13 -1.24
N HIS A 94 14.42 1.29 -2.53
CA HIS A 94 15.65 0.98 -3.23
C HIS A 94 16.02 2.15 -4.14
N ALA A 95 17.23 2.08 -4.70
CA ALA A 95 17.80 3.14 -5.53
C ALA A 95 16.81 3.68 -6.58
N GLY A 96 16.75 5.01 -6.70
CA GLY A 96 15.91 5.75 -7.63
C GLY A 96 14.90 6.67 -6.96
N GLU A 97 13.93 7.13 -7.75
CA GLU A 97 12.96 8.12 -7.33
C GLU A 97 11.65 7.48 -6.86
N TRP A 98 11.20 7.92 -5.70
CA TRP A 98 9.96 7.51 -5.04
C TRP A 98 9.06 8.71 -4.84
N LEU A 99 7.76 8.46 -4.74
CA LEU A 99 6.75 9.48 -4.52
C LEU A 99 5.88 9.07 -3.33
N LEU A 100 5.71 9.98 -2.39
CA LEU A 100 4.62 9.97 -1.42
C LEU A 100 3.51 10.88 -1.92
N ARG A 101 2.28 10.40 -1.98
CA ARG A 101 1.11 11.20 -2.39
C ARG A 101 -0.16 10.72 -1.73
N SER A 102 -1.19 11.55 -1.70
CA SER A 102 -2.52 11.15 -1.26
C SER A 102 -3.15 10.22 -2.30
N PRO A 103 -3.51 8.98 -1.95
CA PRO A 103 -4.28 8.11 -2.83
C PRO A 103 -5.77 8.47 -2.75
N SER A 104 -6.52 8.09 -3.79
CA SER A 104 -7.97 8.01 -3.70
C SER A 104 -8.35 6.70 -3.00
N LEU A 105 -8.58 6.76 -1.69
CA LEU A 105 -8.94 5.58 -0.92
C LEU A 105 -10.40 5.19 -1.16
N PRO A 106 -10.72 3.89 -1.26
CA PRO A 106 -12.08 3.42 -1.03
C PRO A 106 -12.49 3.68 0.43
N SER A 107 -13.75 3.44 0.77
CA SER A 107 -14.13 3.36 2.19
C SER A 107 -13.36 2.23 2.86
N VAL A 108 -12.93 2.45 4.10
CA VAL A 108 -12.12 1.48 4.84
C VAL A 108 -12.74 0.08 4.90
N HIS A 109 -14.07 0.00 4.99
CA HIS A 109 -14.83 -1.26 5.00
C HIS A 109 -14.81 -1.97 3.64
N SER A 110 -14.90 -1.23 2.53
CA SER A 110 -14.91 -1.85 1.19
C SER A 110 -13.51 -2.16 0.67
N GLY A 111 -12.51 -1.38 1.08
CA GLY A 111 -11.14 -1.52 0.63
C GLY A 111 -10.37 -2.66 1.28
N LEU A 112 -10.63 -2.97 2.56
CA LEU A 112 -9.84 -3.92 3.32
C LEU A 112 -10.05 -5.37 2.84
N VAL A 113 -8.96 -6.15 2.77
CA VAL A 113 -9.03 -7.61 2.64
C VAL A 113 -9.16 -8.23 4.05
N GLU A 114 -10.38 -8.62 4.41
CA GLU A 114 -10.84 -8.88 5.78
C GLU A 114 -10.27 -10.12 6.46
N ASP A 115 -10.05 -11.22 5.74
CA ASP A 115 -9.53 -12.45 6.36
C ASP A 115 -8.12 -12.21 6.90
N ARG A 116 -7.90 -12.65 8.14
CA ARG A 116 -6.74 -12.33 8.99
C ARG A 116 -5.53 -13.19 8.69
N VAL A 117 -5.73 -14.38 8.11
CA VAL A 117 -4.64 -15.32 7.77
C VAL A 117 -4.62 -15.55 6.27
N LEU A 118 -5.78 -15.94 5.71
CA LEU A 118 -5.97 -16.07 4.28
C LEU A 118 -6.55 -14.77 3.73
N GLY A 119 -6.61 -14.62 2.42
CA GLY A 119 -7.19 -13.44 1.81
C GLY A 119 -7.34 -13.63 0.32
N TYR A 120 -8.13 -12.78 -0.31
CA TYR A 120 -8.30 -12.79 -1.75
C TYR A 120 -8.42 -11.36 -2.26
N VAL A 121 -7.56 -11.03 -3.21
CA VAL A 121 -7.71 -9.83 -4.04
C VAL A 121 -8.34 -10.29 -5.34
N ASP A 122 -9.55 -9.80 -5.57
CA ASP A 122 -10.29 -9.99 -6.81
C ASP A 122 -9.96 -8.82 -7.74
N TRP A 123 -9.38 -9.10 -8.89
CA TRP A 123 -8.98 -8.08 -9.87
C TRP A 123 -10.17 -7.48 -10.62
N PHE A 124 -11.35 -8.10 -10.51
CA PHE A 124 -12.58 -7.61 -11.14
C PHE A 124 -13.50 -6.89 -10.15
N ARG A 125 -13.17 -6.86 -8.86
CA ARG A 125 -13.88 -6.01 -7.91
C ARG A 125 -13.52 -4.54 -8.15
N PRO A 126 -14.52 -3.65 -8.23
CA PRO A 126 -14.26 -2.21 -8.33
C PRO A 126 -13.48 -1.70 -7.11
N GLY A 127 -12.55 -0.79 -7.36
CA GLY A 127 -11.76 -0.13 -6.33
C GLY A 127 -10.53 -0.94 -5.90
N ARG A 128 -9.45 -0.20 -5.63
CA ARG A 128 -8.20 -0.79 -5.16
C ARG A 128 -8.36 -1.34 -3.74
N ARG A 129 -7.67 -2.44 -3.45
CA ARG A 129 -7.73 -3.11 -2.14
C ARG A 129 -6.58 -2.70 -1.23
N ILE A 130 -6.82 -2.80 0.08
CA ILE A 130 -5.81 -2.63 1.12
C ILE A 130 -5.55 -3.98 1.77
N VAL A 131 -4.30 -4.43 1.73
CA VAL A 131 -3.81 -5.67 2.33
C VAL A 131 -2.97 -5.32 3.57
N ALA A 132 -3.53 -5.55 4.75
CA ALA A 132 -2.79 -5.42 6.00
C ALA A 132 -1.69 -6.50 6.09
N LEU A 133 -0.41 -6.12 6.18
CA LEU A 133 0.70 -7.10 6.24
C LEU A 133 0.83 -7.86 7.57
N ARG A 134 0.22 -7.34 8.63
CA ARG A 134 0.00 -8.05 9.91
C ARG A 134 -1.43 -7.82 10.38
N GLU A 135 -1.87 -8.65 11.31
CA GLU A 135 -3.12 -8.41 12.01
C GLU A 135 -3.01 -7.11 12.84
N PRO A 136 -3.99 -6.20 12.75
CA PRO A 136 -4.15 -5.12 13.72
C PRO A 136 -4.32 -5.66 15.14
N SER A 137 -3.95 -4.87 16.14
CA SER A 137 -4.28 -5.23 17.52
C SER A 137 -5.81 -5.27 17.74
N PRO A 138 -6.29 -6.04 18.73
CA PRO A 138 -7.71 -6.07 19.09
C PRO A 138 -8.30 -4.67 19.39
N PRO A 139 -9.59 -4.44 19.10
CA PRO A 139 -10.23 -3.13 19.29
C PRO A 139 -10.19 -2.54 20.71
N ASP A 140 -10.03 -3.40 21.71
CA ASP A 140 -9.99 -3.07 23.13
C ASP A 140 -8.57 -2.83 23.68
N ALA A 141 -7.54 -3.12 22.87
CA ALA A 141 -6.14 -2.85 23.21
C ALA A 141 -5.94 -1.36 23.50
N ALA A 142 -5.15 -1.04 24.53
CA ALA A 142 -4.92 0.33 24.98
C ALA A 142 -4.44 1.26 23.84
N ARG A 143 -3.57 0.75 22.97
CA ARG A 143 -3.07 1.48 21.80
C ARG A 143 -4.18 1.80 20.79
N VAL A 144 -5.08 0.86 20.52
CA VAL A 144 -6.22 1.10 19.60
C VAL A 144 -7.20 2.08 20.22
N LYS A 145 -7.50 1.98 21.53
CA LYS A 145 -8.33 2.96 22.24
C LYS A 145 -7.75 4.39 22.16
N ALA A 146 -6.43 4.53 22.30
CA ALA A 146 -5.77 5.82 22.14
C ALA A 146 -5.94 6.37 20.70
N TYR A 147 -5.73 5.54 19.68
CA TYR A 147 -5.96 5.94 18.28
C TYR A 147 -7.43 6.25 17.97
N ARG A 148 -8.39 5.53 18.57
CA ARG A 148 -9.83 5.81 18.43
C ARG A 148 -10.17 7.21 18.94
N ARG A 149 -9.58 7.60 20.08
CA ARG A 149 -9.70 8.98 20.58
C ARG A 149 -9.15 9.99 19.58
N GLN A 150 -7.97 9.74 19.01
CA GLN A 150 -7.39 10.63 18.00
C GLN A 150 -8.23 10.71 16.72
N ALA A 151 -8.87 9.61 16.31
CA ALA A 151 -9.80 9.59 15.18
C ALA A 151 -11.01 10.50 15.43
N ARG A 152 -11.62 10.42 16.61
CA ARG A 152 -12.72 11.33 17.01
C ARG A 152 -12.28 12.78 17.08
N GLU A 153 -11.04 13.04 17.48
CA GLU A 153 -10.44 14.37 17.53
C GLU A 153 -9.98 14.88 16.15
N GLY A 154 -10.09 14.09 15.08
CA GLY A 154 -9.67 14.48 13.72
C GLY A 154 -8.16 14.60 13.55
N VAL A 155 -7.37 13.96 14.42
CA VAL A 155 -5.90 14.02 14.44
C VAL A 155 -5.26 12.62 14.33
N LEU A 156 -6.00 11.63 13.82
CA LEU A 156 -5.48 10.29 13.60
C LEU A 156 -4.29 10.36 12.64
N PRO A 157 -3.10 9.87 13.03
CA PRO A 157 -1.95 9.87 12.14
C PRO A 157 -2.23 9.15 10.81
N SER A 158 -1.81 9.72 9.67
CA SER A 158 -2.08 9.16 8.33
C SER A 158 -1.45 7.78 8.13
N LEU A 159 -2.14 6.85 7.47
CA LEU A 159 -1.60 5.53 7.15
C LEU A 159 -0.48 5.61 6.09
N LEU A 160 0.45 4.65 6.09
CA LEU A 160 1.42 4.50 5.00
C LEU A 160 1.11 3.24 4.20
N LEU A 161 0.82 3.44 2.91
CA LEU A 161 0.51 2.40 1.95
C LEU A 161 1.66 2.25 0.95
N TRP A 162 1.84 1.05 0.40
CA TRP A 162 2.73 0.80 -0.73
C TRP A 162 1.97 0.11 -1.84
N TRP A 163 2.03 0.66 -3.06
CA TRP A 163 1.43 0.05 -4.24
C TRP A 163 2.24 -1.17 -4.70
N VAL A 164 1.57 -2.33 -4.82
CA VAL A 164 2.17 -3.54 -5.38
C VAL A 164 1.39 -3.96 -6.62
N SER A 165 1.92 -3.62 -7.79
CA SER A 165 1.29 -3.85 -9.09
C SER A 165 0.93 -5.32 -9.34
N GLY A 166 1.80 -6.27 -8.97
CA GLY A 166 1.54 -7.69 -9.13
C GLY A 166 0.37 -8.24 -8.29
N LEU A 167 -0.05 -7.50 -7.27
CA LEU A 167 -1.24 -7.81 -6.48
C LEU A 167 -2.47 -7.01 -6.93
N ASP A 168 -2.27 -5.92 -7.69
CA ASP A 168 -3.26 -4.87 -7.94
C ASP A 168 -3.87 -4.30 -6.64
N ALA A 169 -3.01 -4.12 -5.63
CA ALA A 169 -3.43 -3.71 -4.29
C ALA A 169 -2.37 -2.86 -3.59
N TRP A 170 -2.84 -2.04 -2.65
CA TRP A 170 -1.97 -1.45 -1.63
C TRP A 170 -1.68 -2.48 -0.55
N VAL A 171 -0.43 -2.57 -0.15
CA VAL A 171 -0.05 -3.21 1.12
C VAL A 171 0.11 -2.12 2.18
N LEU A 172 -0.46 -2.35 3.37
CA LEU A 172 -0.34 -1.44 4.51
C LEU A 172 1.03 -1.64 5.16
N LEU A 173 1.92 -0.65 4.98
CA LEU A 173 3.24 -0.62 5.59
C LEU A 173 3.16 -0.21 7.05
N ASP A 174 2.40 0.85 7.34
CA ASP A 174 2.28 1.33 8.71
C ASP A 174 0.89 1.86 9.01
N GLY A 175 0.49 1.70 10.27
CA GLY A 175 -0.81 2.13 10.76
C GLY A 175 -1.85 1.03 10.88
N HIS A 176 -1.48 -0.25 11.02
CA HIS A 176 -2.45 -1.35 11.23
C HIS A 176 -3.41 -1.07 12.40
N ASP A 177 -2.90 -0.56 13.52
CA ASP A 177 -3.72 -0.25 14.69
C ASP A 177 -4.52 1.05 14.52
N ARG A 178 -4.04 1.96 13.68
CA ARG A 178 -4.75 3.19 13.31
C ARG A 178 -5.90 2.89 12.35
N LEU A 179 -5.68 1.95 11.44
CA LEU A 179 -6.71 1.37 10.59
C LEU A 179 -7.79 0.69 11.44
N ALA A 180 -7.42 -0.12 12.43
CA ALA A 180 -8.39 -0.72 13.36
C ALA A 180 -9.18 0.32 14.15
N ALA A 181 -8.52 1.41 14.58
CA ALA A 181 -9.20 2.52 15.23
C ALA A 181 -10.19 3.22 14.29
N ALA A 182 -9.80 3.49 13.03
CA ALA A 182 -10.65 4.12 12.05
C ALA A 182 -11.90 3.26 11.74
N ILE A 183 -11.71 1.94 11.56
CA ILE A 183 -12.81 0.97 11.40
C ILE A 183 -13.75 0.97 12.62
N ALA A 184 -13.19 0.99 13.83
CA ALA A 184 -13.98 0.99 15.06
C ALA A 184 -14.77 2.29 15.28
N GLU A 185 -14.37 3.38 14.63
CA GLU A 185 -15.04 4.68 14.69
C GLU A 185 -15.81 5.01 13.40
N ASP A 186 -15.91 4.07 12.45
CA ASP A 186 -16.54 4.25 11.13
C ASP A 186 -16.06 5.53 10.40
N THR A 187 -14.74 5.76 10.46
CA THR A 187 -14.09 6.91 9.80
C THR A 187 -13.14 6.41 8.71
N ASN A 188 -13.01 7.19 7.64
CA ASN A 188 -11.99 6.92 6.64
C ASN A 188 -10.68 7.59 7.06
N PRO A 189 -9.59 6.84 7.31
CA PRO A 189 -8.34 7.43 7.72
C PRO A 189 -7.65 8.10 6.52
N ASP A 190 -6.96 9.22 6.77
CA ASP A 190 -6.02 9.75 5.79
C ASP A 190 -4.90 8.74 5.53
N ALA A 191 -4.40 8.69 4.29
CA ALA A 191 -3.25 7.85 3.95
C ALA A 191 -2.34 8.55 2.96
N LEU A 192 -1.09 8.08 2.92
CA LEU A 192 -0.14 8.37 1.87
C LEU A 192 0.28 7.05 1.20
N GLU A 193 0.24 7.05 -0.13
CA GLU A 193 0.77 6.00 -0.99
C GLU A 193 2.24 6.32 -1.27
N LEU A 194 3.10 5.34 -0.99
CA LEU A 194 4.46 5.23 -1.46
C LEU A 194 4.47 4.44 -2.78
N CYS A 195 4.97 5.05 -3.85
CA CYS A 195 5.12 4.38 -5.15
C CYS A 195 6.41 4.84 -5.86
N ARG A 196 6.83 4.13 -6.90
CA ARG A 196 7.93 4.58 -7.76
C ARG A 196 7.48 5.80 -8.56
N ALA A 197 8.34 6.81 -8.66
CA ALA A 197 8.01 8.02 -9.43
C ALA A 197 7.80 7.72 -10.93
N ALA A 198 8.53 6.74 -11.48
CA ALA A 198 8.36 6.25 -12.85
C ALA A 198 7.14 5.32 -13.04
N GLU A 199 6.53 4.84 -11.95
CA GLU A 199 5.28 4.05 -11.98
C GLU A 199 4.06 4.90 -11.61
N ALA A 200 4.20 6.23 -11.53
CA ALA A 200 3.03 7.10 -11.53
C ALA A 200 2.18 6.69 -12.75
N PRO A 201 0.89 6.34 -12.58
CA PRO A 201 0.06 5.88 -13.67
C PRO A 201 0.19 6.90 -14.80
N THR A 202 0.83 6.50 -15.89
CA THR A 202 0.91 7.33 -17.06
C THR A 202 -0.54 7.57 -17.45
N LEU A 203 -0.94 8.83 -17.64
CA LEU A 203 -2.26 9.21 -18.16
C LEU A 203 -2.60 8.53 -19.50
N ALA A 204 -1.65 7.78 -20.09
CA ALA A 204 -1.80 6.88 -21.23
C ALA A 204 -2.61 5.60 -20.94
N SER A 205 -3.13 5.39 -19.73
CA SER A 205 -4.01 4.27 -19.40
C SER A 205 -5.43 4.72 -19.03
N PRO A 206 -6.47 4.15 -19.66
CA PRO A 206 -6.42 3.16 -20.75
C PRO A 206 -6.01 3.78 -22.11
N LEU A 207 -5.53 2.95 -23.04
CA LEU A 207 -5.24 3.35 -24.43
C LEU A 207 -6.44 4.12 -25.01
N PRO A 208 -6.28 5.36 -25.50
CA PRO A 208 -7.36 6.07 -26.16
C PRO A 208 -7.94 5.24 -27.32
N GLY A 209 -9.25 4.95 -27.27
CA GLY A 209 -9.91 4.02 -28.20
C GLY A 209 -9.95 2.54 -27.76
N GLY A 210 -9.46 2.23 -26.56
CA GLY A 210 -9.65 0.96 -25.87
C GLY A 210 -9.23 -0.28 -26.68
N SER A 211 -10.00 -1.36 -26.55
CA SER A 211 -9.73 -2.63 -27.25
C SER A 211 -9.75 -2.50 -28.77
N THR A 212 -10.47 -1.52 -29.33
CA THR A 212 -10.54 -1.29 -30.78
C THR A 212 -9.23 -0.73 -31.31
N ALA A 213 -8.66 0.26 -30.62
CA ALA A 213 -7.33 0.79 -30.92
C ALA A 213 -6.25 -0.29 -30.77
N TRP A 214 -6.35 -1.13 -29.73
CA TRP A 214 -5.44 -2.26 -29.54
C TRP A 214 -5.52 -3.28 -30.69
N ARG A 215 -6.72 -3.72 -31.10
CA ARG A 215 -6.88 -4.68 -32.22
C ARG A 215 -6.42 -4.12 -33.56
N ARG A 216 -6.45 -2.80 -33.74
CA ARG A 216 -5.92 -2.13 -34.92
C ARG A 216 -4.39 -2.19 -34.93
N LEU A 217 -3.75 -1.81 -33.83
CA LEU A 217 -2.30 -1.91 -33.65
C LEU A 217 -1.81 -3.35 -33.77
N ALA A 218 -2.51 -4.28 -33.13
CA ALA A 218 -2.20 -5.71 -33.22
C ALA A 218 -2.26 -6.19 -34.67
N ARG A 219 -3.25 -5.80 -35.48
CA ARG A 219 -3.28 -6.15 -36.92
C ARG A 219 -2.15 -5.51 -37.72
N ILE A 220 -1.77 -4.27 -37.41
CA ILE A 220 -0.67 -3.56 -38.09
C ILE A 220 0.68 -4.24 -37.81
N HIS A 221 0.85 -4.80 -36.61
CA HIS A 221 2.13 -5.35 -36.15
C HIS A 221 2.17 -6.89 -36.04
N ALA A 222 1.04 -7.59 -36.19
CA ALA A 222 0.99 -9.06 -36.23
C ALA A 222 1.50 -9.61 -37.56
N THR A 223 1.58 -8.77 -38.60
CA THR A 223 2.36 -9.04 -39.79
C THR A 223 3.71 -8.33 -39.63
N GLY A 224 4.62 -8.95 -38.88
CA GLY A 224 6.04 -8.68 -39.07
C GLY A 224 6.50 -9.20 -40.45
N PRO A 225 7.61 -8.68 -41.01
CA PRO A 225 8.13 -9.07 -42.31
C PRO A 225 8.39 -10.58 -42.45
#